data_AF-A0A0R2EXX1-F1
#
_entry.id   AF-A0A0R2EXX1-F1
#
_cell.length_a   1.000
_cell.length_b   1.000
_cell.length_c   1.000
_cell.angle_alpha   90.00
_cell.angle_beta   90.00
_cell.angle_gamma   90.00
#
_symmetry.space_group_name_H-M   'P 1'
#
loop_
_entity.id
_entity.type
_entity.pdbx_description
1 polymer ?
#
loop_
_entity_poly.entity_id
_entity_poly.type
_entity_poly.pdbx_seq_one_letter_code
_entity_poly.pdbx_strand_id
1 'polypeptide(L)'
;MQRVVYPAIFDPTAVINHIQVTVPDVPSVKVLGTNNADAVSKASDAIGKALAKTTEVPVPSAPFELTVEAGQSINFIVLDLDEYRESAN
;
A
#
# COMPACT_ATOMS: atom_id res chain seq x y z
N MET A 1 -11.00 -8.41 14.42
CA MET A 1 -9.66 -7.94 14.01
C MET A 1 -9.27 -8.65 12.72
N GLN A 2 -9.38 -7.97 11.58
CA GLN A 2 -8.91 -8.49 10.29
C GLN A 2 -7.61 -7.77 9.88
N ARG A 3 -6.46 -8.33 10.28
CA ARG A 3 -5.16 -7.84 9.80
C ARG A 3 -4.86 -8.37 8.42
N VAL A 4 -4.44 -7.49 7.53
CA VAL A 4 -3.99 -7.83 6.18
C VAL A 4 -2.60 -7.26 5.93
N VAL A 5 -1.90 -7.91 5.00
CA VAL A 5 -0.54 -7.54 4.62
C VAL A 5 -0.49 -7.50 3.10
N TYR A 6 -0.16 -6.33 2.53
CA TYR A 6 -0.01 -6.18 1.10
C TYR A 6 1.41 -5.75 0.75
N PRO A 7 2.03 -6.38 -0.26
CA PRO A 7 3.29 -5.88 -0.80
C PRO A 7 3.04 -4.57 -1.54
N ALA A 8 3.92 -3.61 -1.32
CA ALA A 8 3.90 -2.30 -1.94
C ALA A 8 5.28 -2.00 -2.54
N ILE A 9 5.28 -1.41 -3.73
CA ILE A 9 6.49 -1.00 -4.43
C ILE A 9 6.77 0.46 -4.07
N PHE A 10 7.93 0.68 -3.46
CA PHE A 10 8.45 2.00 -3.11
C PHE A 10 9.44 2.42 -4.18
N ASP A 11 9.15 3.54 -4.82
CA ASP A 11 9.93 4.12 -5.90
C ASP A 11 10.40 5.54 -5.52
N PRO A 12 11.65 5.68 -5.03
CA PRO A 12 12.24 6.99 -4.73
C PRO A 12 12.71 7.74 -5.97
N THR A 13 12.65 7.11 -7.16
CA THR A 13 13.16 7.66 -8.42
C THR A 13 12.06 8.32 -9.26
N ALA A 14 10.79 7.96 -9.03
CA ALA A 14 9.65 8.46 -9.78
C ALA A 14 9.43 9.98 -9.64
N VAL A 15 9.69 10.56 -8.46
CA VAL A 15 9.43 11.98 -8.16
C VAL A 15 10.54 12.55 -7.28
N ILE A 16 11.09 13.70 -7.67
CA ILE A 16 12.16 14.39 -6.91
C ILE A 16 11.68 14.68 -5.47
N ASN A 17 12.52 14.36 -4.48
CA ASN A 17 12.29 14.54 -3.04
C ASN A 17 11.05 13.82 -2.48
N HIS A 18 10.54 12.82 -3.19
CA HIS A 18 9.40 12.02 -2.74
C HIS A 18 9.64 10.54 -3.02
N ILE A 19 8.87 9.70 -2.33
CA ILE A 19 8.78 8.28 -2.58
C ILE A 19 7.37 8.00 -3.07
N GLN A 20 7.27 7.52 -4.31
CA GLN A 20 6.02 7.03 -4.84
C GLN A 20 5.78 5.60 -4.35
N VAL A 21 4.59 5.35 -3.81
CA VAL A 21 4.18 4.01 -3.40
C VAL A 21 3.01 3.56 -4.26
N THR A 22 3.12 2.34 -4.77
CA THR A 22 2.04 1.65 -5.49
C THR A 22 1.81 0.27 -4.89
N VAL A 23 0.56 -0.20 -4.94
CA VAL A 23 0.18 -1.50 -4.38
C VAL A 23 -0.40 -2.33 -5.53
N PRO A 24 0.34 -3.31 -6.08
CA PRO A 24 -0.09 -4.07 -7.24
C PRO A 24 -1.48 -4.71 -7.09
N ASP A 25 -1.76 -5.25 -5.90
CA ASP A 25 -3.04 -5.91 -5.59
C ASP A 25 -4.18 -4.93 -5.28
N VAL A 26 -3.87 -3.64 -5.10
CA VAL A 26 -4.84 -2.58 -4.88
C VAL A 26 -4.53 -1.42 -5.83
N PRO A 27 -4.80 -1.57 -7.16
CA PRO A 27 -4.34 -0.63 -8.18
C PRO A 27 -4.84 0.81 -8.03
N SER A 28 -5.92 1.02 -7.26
CA SER A 28 -6.44 2.34 -6.91
C SER A 28 -5.53 3.11 -5.94
N VAL A 29 -4.59 2.43 -5.27
CA VAL A 29 -3.65 3.03 -4.33
C VAL A 29 -2.37 3.44 -5.04
N LYS A 30 -2.21 4.76 -5.14
CA LYS A 30 -0.96 5.41 -5.51
C LYS A 30 -0.78 6.64 -4.64
N VAL A 31 0.29 6.69 -3.85
CA VAL A 31 0.56 7.79 -2.91
C VAL A 31 1.98 8.33 -3.03
N LEU A 32 2.20 9.55 -2.55
CA LEU A 32 3.51 10.19 -2.46
C LEU A 32 3.83 10.52 -1.00
N GLY A 33 4.92 9.94 -0.50
CA GLY A 33 5.50 10.28 0.79
C GLY A 33 6.73 11.17 0.63
N THR A 34 6.95 12.07 1.58
CA THR A 34 8.15 12.93 1.65
C THR A 34 9.36 12.22 2.27
N ASN A 35 9.12 11.10 2.96
CA ASN A 35 10.11 10.19 3.51
C ASN A 35 9.47 8.80 3.71
N ASN A 36 10.25 7.80 4.12
CA ASN A 36 9.75 6.42 4.29
C ASN A 36 8.57 6.30 5.27
N ALA A 37 8.62 6.99 6.41
CA ALA A 37 7.56 6.91 7.41
C ALA A 37 6.25 7.54 6.91
N ASP A 38 6.34 8.70 6.25
CA ASP A 38 5.20 9.36 5.61
C ASP A 38 4.62 8.49 4.48
N ALA A 39 5.48 7.89 3.65
CA ALA A 39 5.08 6.98 2.57
C ALA A 39 4.33 5.76 3.10
N VAL A 40 4.84 5.09 4.14
CA VAL A 40 4.18 3.95 4.80
C VAL A 40 2.83 4.36 5.38
N SER A 41 2.78 5.47 6.12
CA SER A 41 1.54 5.96 6.75
C SER A 41 0.45 6.23 5.70
N LYS A 42 0.79 6.96 4.64
CA LYS A 42 -0.13 7.26 3.53
C LYS A 42 -0.56 6.01 2.78
N ALA A 43 0.35 5.06 2.55
CA ALA A 43 0.02 3.82 1.88
C ALA A 43 -0.95 2.99 2.72
N SER A 44 -0.69 2.83 4.02
CA SER A 44 -1.58 2.12 4.95
C SER A 44 -2.99 2.71 4.96
N ASP A 45 -3.11 4.03 5.09
CA ASP A 45 -4.40 4.73 5.07
C ASP A 45 -5.15 4.56 3.74
N ALA A 46 -4.44 4.68 2.62
CA ALA A 46 -5.02 4.51 1.29
C ALA A 46 -5.49 3.07 1.04
N ILE A 47 -4.71 2.06 1.44
CA ILE A 47 -5.08 0.64 1.35
C ILE A 47 -6.32 0.37 2.22
N GLY A 48 -6.31 0.83 3.47
CA GLY A 48 -7.43 0.63 4.39
C GLY A 48 -8.73 1.21 3.85
N LYS A 49 -8.70 2.45 3.36
CA LYS A 49 -9.85 3.11 2.73
C LYS A 49 -10.30 2.44 1.44
N ALA A 50 -9.38 1.91 0.64
CA ALA A 50 -9.71 1.22 -0.60
C ALA A 50 -10.39 -0.12 -0.30
N LEU A 51 -9.84 -0.91 0.64
CA LEU A 51 -10.35 -2.23 0.99
C LEU A 51 -11.63 -2.19 1.82
N ALA A 52 -11.83 -1.15 2.63
CA ALA A 52 -13.08 -0.97 3.39
C ALA A 52 -14.31 -0.78 2.50
N LYS A 53 -14.11 -0.26 1.27
CA LYS A 53 -15.19 -0.03 0.29
C LYS A 53 -15.49 -1.26 -0.56
N THR A 54 -14.67 -2.31 -0.48
CA THR A 54 -14.77 -3.49 -1.32
C THR A 54 -15.42 -4.64 -0.56
N THR A 55 -16.34 -5.34 -1.20
CA THR A 55 -17.00 -6.54 -0.66
C THR A 55 -16.07 -7.76 -0.61
N GLU A 56 -15.14 -7.87 -1.55
CA GLU A 56 -14.13 -8.93 -1.66
C GLU A 56 -12.71 -8.38 -1.54
N VAL A 57 -12.02 -8.72 -0.46
CA VAL A 57 -10.63 -8.31 -0.24
C VAL A 57 -9.71 -9.13 -1.17
N PRO A 58 -8.91 -8.50 -2.05
CA PRO A 58 -8.07 -9.22 -3.00
C PRO A 58 -6.99 -10.04 -2.30
N VAL A 59 -6.60 -11.17 -2.88
CA VAL A 59 -5.50 -11.97 -2.32
C VAL A 59 -4.18 -11.21 -2.55
N PRO A 60 -3.34 -10.99 -1.52
CA PRO A 60 -2.03 -10.37 -1.70
C PRO A 60 -1.11 -11.23 -2.58
N SER A 61 -0.42 -10.59 -3.51
CA SER A 61 0.62 -11.23 -4.33
C SER A 61 1.78 -11.69 -3.47
N ALA A 62 2.45 -12.77 -3.88
CA ALA A 62 3.69 -13.17 -3.24
C ALA A 62 4.84 -12.24 -3.68
N PRO A 63 5.82 -11.93 -2.82
CA PRO A 63 6.88 -10.97 -3.15
C PRO A 63 7.72 -11.37 -4.37
N PHE A 64 7.90 -12.68 -4.58
CA PHE A 64 8.67 -13.20 -5.72
C PHE A 64 7.92 -13.08 -7.06
N GLU A 65 6.62 -12.78 -7.03
CA GLU A 65 5.80 -12.54 -8.23
C GLU A 65 5.91 -11.08 -8.69
N LEU A 66 6.42 -10.19 -7.84
CA LEU A 66 6.59 -8.78 -8.14
C LEU A 66 7.94 -8.51 -8.78
N THR A 67 7.92 -7.80 -9.90
CA THR A 67 9.12 -7.26 -10.54
C THR A 67 9.31 -5.82 -10.13
N VAL A 68 10.53 -5.46 -9.76
CA VAL A 68 10.92 -4.09 -9.42
C VAL A 68 12.10 -3.64 -10.26
N GLU A 69 12.12 -2.36 -10.59
CA GLU A 69 13.20 -1.72 -11.33
C GLU A 69 14.37 -1.36 -10.41
N ALA A 70 15.53 -1.05 -10.99
CA ALA A 70 16.70 -0.61 -10.23
C ALA A 70 16.37 0.65 -9.39
N GLY A 71 16.62 0.56 -8.08
CA GLY A 71 16.33 1.65 -7.13
C GLY A 71 14.94 1.57 -6.47
N GLN A 72 14.07 0.68 -6.93
CA GLN A 72 12.80 0.37 -6.26
C GLN A 72 12.98 -0.69 -5.17
N SER A 73 12.03 -0.77 -4.24
CA SER A 73 12.00 -1.80 -3.20
C SER A 73 10.58 -2.30 -2.94
N ILE A 74 10.46 -3.58 -2.58
CA ILE A 74 9.21 -4.17 -2.10
C ILE A 74 9.18 -4.05 -0.58
N ASN A 75 8.10 -3.46 -0.06
CA ASN A 75 7.86 -3.34 1.37
C ASN A 75 6.47 -3.89 1.70
N PHE A 76 6.31 -4.50 2.87
CA PHE A 76 5.02 -4.99 3.32
C PHE A 76 4.31 -3.95 4.16
N ILE A 77 3.10 -3.60 3.74
CA ILE A 77 2.22 -2.71 4.51
C ILE A 77 1.25 -3.59 5.30
N VAL A 78 1.35 -3.48 6.63
CA VAL A 78 0.46 -4.17 7.57
C VAL A 78 -0.59 -3.18 8.05
N LEU A 79 -1.85 -3.56 7.98
CA LEU A 79 -2.96 -2.73 8.48
C LEU A 79 -4.06 -3.59 9.11
N ASP A 80 -4.83 -2.99 10.01
CA ASP A 80 -6.05 -3.57 10.56
C ASP A 80 -7.27 -3.02 9.80
N LEU A 81 -7.98 -3.88 9.07
CA LEU A 81 -9.11 -3.46 8.25
C LEU A 81 -10.33 -3.05 9.08
N ASP A 82 -10.44 -3.51 10.32
CA ASP A 82 -11.62 -3.23 11.13
C ASP A 82 -11.69 -1.73 11.50
N GLU A 83 -10.53 -1.08 11.71
CA GLU A 83 -10.43 0.37 11.94
C GLU A 83 -11.03 1.21 10.79
N TYR A 84 -10.94 0.70 9.56
CA TYR A 84 -11.42 1.39 8.37
C TYR A 84 -12.87 1.07 8.02
N ARG A 85 -13.40 -0.09 8.44
CA ARG A 85 -14.82 -0.44 8.25
C ARG A 85 -15.74 0.28 9.23
N GLU A 86 -15.29 0.49 10.46
CA GLU A 86 -16.06 1.23 11.47
C GLU A 86 -16.20 2.72 11.13
N SER A 87 -15.23 3.29 10.41
CA SER A 87 -15.25 4.69 9.97
C SER A 87 -15.93 4.94 8.61
N ALA A 88 -16.34 3.88 7.91
CA ALA A 88 -17.01 3.95 6.61
C ALA A 88 -18.54 3.76 6.67
N ASN A 89 -19.08 3.42 7.86
CA ASN A 89 -20.52 3.34 8.16
C ASN A 89 -21.00 4.58 8.92
#